data_AF-A0A7W7YL82-F1
#
_entry.id   AF-A0A7W7YL82-F1
#
_cell.length_a   1.000
_cell.length_b   1.000
_cell.length_c   1.000
_cell.angle_alpha   90.00
_cell.angle_beta   90.00
_cell.angle_gamma   90.00
#
_symmetry.space_group_name_H-M   'P 1'
#
loop_
_entity.id
_entity.type
_entity.pdbx_description
1 polymer ?
#
loop_
_entity_poly.entity_id
_entity_poly.type
_entity_poly.pdbx_seq_one_letter_code
_entity_poly.pdbx_strand_id
1 'polypeptide(L)'
;MSASANTILITETRLAACFRALGFPYQAEVIIHERRDEMRVQFLFQPQSLRFPSLFASALLAQWQSGELAQREPLHLLCVMMNAQHNYDQLLKAQKQGSALRVVSVAGGLMTRYVLGQEPATVAFSPERVSIDDLRLAACLGMLGVPLLRITGSSPRHVFEMARTGYPVLLSDGQRHVHDAQVLSRRSPTEADPLRLWLEIQQPLHPLCIGYDALYSRTQLKRELETQKKLLMIDEASHRVTGDGASTEILAAKQALVSVDAAGHVMDHVTRHMKSPPIFWTK
;
A
#
# COMPACT_ATOMS: atom_id res chain seq x y z
N MET A 1 10.27 -23.32 11.77
CA MET A 1 9.65 -23.33 10.43
C MET A 1 10.67 -22.74 9.48
N SER A 2 11.24 -23.54 8.57
CA SER A 2 12.22 -23.04 7.60
C SER A 2 11.49 -22.14 6.61
N ALA A 3 11.86 -20.85 6.55
CA ALA A 3 11.54 -20.03 5.39
C ALA A 3 12.08 -20.78 4.16
N SER A 4 11.17 -21.22 3.27
CA SER A 4 11.59 -21.81 2.01
C SER A 4 12.45 -20.78 1.28
N ALA A 5 13.54 -21.22 0.66
CA ALA A 5 14.56 -20.38 0.01
C ALA A 5 14.04 -19.50 -1.15
N ASN A 6 12.72 -19.43 -1.34
CA ASN A 6 12.02 -18.74 -2.39
C ASN A 6 10.92 -17.84 -1.79
N THR A 7 11.23 -17.04 -0.77
CA THR A 7 10.29 -16.02 -0.26
C THR A 7 10.87 -14.64 -0.43
N ILE A 8 10.01 -13.66 -0.69
CA ILE A 8 10.40 -12.27 -0.90
C ILE A 8 9.90 -11.43 0.26
N LEU A 9 10.84 -10.75 0.91
CA LEU A 9 10.56 -9.85 2.01
C LEU A 9 10.16 -8.46 1.49
N ILE A 10 8.97 -8.01 1.86
CA ILE A 10 8.51 -6.64 1.66
C ILE A 10 8.18 -6.06 3.04
N THR A 11 8.63 -4.84 3.32
CA THR A 11 8.33 -4.12 4.58
C THR A 11 7.36 -2.95 4.38
N GLU A 12 7.23 -2.45 3.15
CA GLU A 12 6.30 -1.38 2.84
C GLU A 12 4.87 -1.91 2.67
N THR A 13 3.95 -1.48 3.55
CA THR A 13 2.55 -1.93 3.54
C THR A 13 1.81 -1.63 2.22
N ARG A 14 2.13 -0.51 1.55
CA ARG A 14 1.49 -0.15 0.26
C ARG A 14 1.86 -1.14 -0.83
N LEU A 15 3.15 -1.47 -0.92
CA LEU A 15 3.65 -2.44 -1.88
C LEU A 15 3.13 -3.84 -1.57
N ALA A 16 3.14 -4.24 -0.29
CA ALA A 16 2.57 -5.52 0.15
C ALA A 16 1.07 -5.64 -0.20
N ALA A 17 0.29 -4.56 -0.04
CA ALA A 17 -1.11 -4.53 -0.46
C ALA A 17 -1.29 -4.77 -1.96
N CYS A 18 -0.39 -4.23 -2.79
CA CYS A 18 -0.42 -4.46 -4.22
C CYS A 18 -0.04 -5.91 -4.56
N PHE A 19 0.99 -6.47 -3.94
CA PHE A 19 1.36 -7.89 -4.15
C PHE A 19 0.24 -8.85 -3.72
N ARG A 20 -0.42 -8.56 -2.59
CA ARG A 20 -1.62 -9.29 -2.19
C ARG A 20 -2.74 -9.19 -3.24
N ALA A 21 -3.04 -8.00 -3.75
CA ALA A 21 -4.07 -7.79 -4.77
C ALA A 21 -3.73 -8.48 -6.11
N LEU A 22 -2.44 -8.56 -6.43
CA LEU A 22 -1.91 -9.33 -7.56
C LEU A 22 -1.99 -10.84 -7.32
N GLY A 23 -2.40 -11.31 -6.13
CA GLY A 23 -2.62 -12.73 -5.84
C GLY A 23 -1.38 -13.50 -5.42
N PHE A 24 -0.33 -12.83 -4.94
CA PHE A 24 0.81 -13.51 -4.33
C PHE A 24 0.44 -13.96 -2.90
N PRO A 25 0.52 -15.27 -2.59
CA PRO A 25 0.35 -15.75 -1.22
C PRO A 25 1.42 -15.16 -0.30
N TYR A 26 1.08 -14.83 0.93
CA TYR A 26 2.03 -14.26 1.90
C TYR A 26 1.78 -14.71 3.32
N GLN A 27 2.80 -14.49 4.15
CA GLN A 27 2.71 -14.48 5.61
C GLN A 27 3.12 -13.10 6.11
N ALA A 28 2.44 -12.60 7.13
CA ALA A 28 2.77 -11.33 7.77
C ALA A 28 3.27 -11.56 9.18
N GLU A 29 4.36 -10.90 9.54
CA GLU A 29 4.98 -10.97 10.86
C GLU A 29 5.09 -9.56 11.44
N VAL A 30 4.62 -9.37 12.67
CA VAL A 30 4.77 -8.12 13.42
C VAL A 30 5.90 -8.31 14.41
N ILE A 31 7.00 -7.60 14.22
CA ILE A 31 8.23 -7.74 14.99
C ILE A 31 8.45 -6.49 15.83
N ILE A 32 8.62 -6.63 17.13
CA ILE A 32 8.97 -5.56 18.07
C ILE A 32 10.44 -5.68 18.39
N HIS A 33 11.21 -4.63 18.16
CA HIS A 33 12.62 -4.61 18.53
C HIS A 33 12.77 -4.28 20.02
N GLU A 34 13.30 -5.22 20.80
CA GLU A 34 13.42 -5.11 22.27
C GLU A 34 14.08 -3.80 22.74
N ARG A 35 15.23 -3.44 22.14
CA ARG A 35 16.03 -2.29 22.58
C ARG A 35 15.52 -0.94 22.08
N ARG A 36 14.81 -0.91 20.95
CA ARG A 36 14.40 0.32 20.28
C ARG A 36 12.92 0.63 20.44
N ASP A 37 12.15 -0.32 20.97
CA ASP A 37 10.69 -0.32 20.97
C ASP A 37 10.10 -0.01 19.57
N GLU A 38 10.84 -0.41 18.53
CA GLU A 38 10.46 -0.20 17.13
C GLU A 38 9.62 -1.39 16.67
N MET A 39 8.35 -1.13 16.35
CA MET A 39 7.50 -2.10 15.67
C MET A 39 7.78 -2.09 14.17
N ARG A 40 8.12 -3.25 13.61
CA ARG A 40 8.34 -3.49 12.18
C ARG A 40 7.37 -4.55 11.70
N VAL A 41 6.83 -4.36 10.50
CA VAL A 41 5.99 -5.36 9.84
C VAL A 41 6.76 -5.92 8.66
N GLN A 42 6.79 -7.24 8.56
CA GLN A 42 7.40 -7.98 7.47
C GLN A 42 6.33 -8.79 6.74
N PHE A 43 6.36 -8.76 5.41
CA PHE A 43 5.50 -9.55 4.55
C PHE A 43 6.38 -10.48 3.72
N LEU A 44 6.22 -11.79 3.91
CA LEU A 44 6.95 -12.84 3.24
C LEU A 44 6.07 -13.41 2.12
N PHE A 45 6.31 -12.98 0.88
CA PHE A 45 5.54 -13.42 -0.28
C PHE A 45 6.14 -14.66 -0.93
N GLN A 46 5.28 -15.56 -1.38
CA GLN A 46 5.65 -16.67 -2.26
C GLN A 46 6.01 -16.14 -3.67
N PRO A 47 6.81 -16.88 -4.46
CA PRO A 47 7.37 -16.37 -5.71
C PRO A 47 6.35 -16.10 -6.80
N GLN A 48 5.26 -16.86 -6.84
CA GLN A 48 4.33 -16.89 -7.97
C GLN A 48 2.94 -16.42 -7.54
N SER A 49 2.30 -15.65 -8.40
CA SER A 49 0.92 -15.24 -8.20
C SER A 49 -0.05 -16.37 -8.58
N LEU A 50 -1.07 -16.55 -7.74
CA LEU A 50 -2.19 -17.46 -8.04
C LEU A 50 -3.22 -16.84 -8.99
N ARG A 51 -3.30 -15.49 -9.04
CA ARG A 51 -4.25 -14.76 -9.90
C ARG A 51 -3.69 -14.51 -11.30
N PHE A 52 -2.39 -14.27 -11.40
CA PHE A 52 -1.66 -13.98 -12.63
C PHE A 52 -0.43 -14.88 -12.71
N PRO A 53 -0.56 -16.12 -13.20
CA PRO A 53 0.53 -17.12 -13.15
C PRO A 53 1.82 -16.73 -13.88
N SER A 54 1.76 -15.74 -14.77
CA SER A 54 2.93 -15.17 -15.47
C SER A 54 3.75 -14.19 -14.62
N LEU A 55 3.23 -13.74 -13.46
CA LEU A 55 3.93 -12.80 -12.59
C LEU A 55 4.79 -13.52 -11.57
N PHE A 56 6.06 -13.11 -11.50
CA PHE A 56 7.04 -13.55 -10.51
C PHE A 56 7.40 -12.38 -9.60
N ALA A 57 7.24 -12.58 -8.29
CA ALA A 57 7.37 -11.52 -7.30
C ALA A 57 8.78 -10.91 -7.27
N SER A 58 9.85 -11.69 -7.47
CA SER A 58 11.24 -11.20 -7.37
C SER A 58 11.59 -10.31 -8.56
N ALA A 59 11.28 -10.77 -9.77
CA ALA A 59 11.44 -10.00 -11.00
C ALA A 59 10.61 -8.72 -10.97
N LEU A 60 9.34 -8.82 -10.57
CA LEU A 60 8.44 -7.68 -10.47
C LEU A 60 8.93 -6.65 -9.44
N LEU A 61 9.40 -7.11 -8.27
CA LEU A 61 9.95 -6.24 -7.24
C LEU A 61 11.21 -5.51 -7.74
N ALA A 62 12.12 -6.23 -8.39
CA ALA A 62 13.35 -5.65 -8.94
C ALA A 62 13.07 -4.62 -10.05
N GLN A 63 12.14 -4.91 -10.95
CA GLN A 63 11.72 -3.98 -12.01
C GLN A 63 11.00 -2.74 -11.45
N TRP A 64 10.23 -2.91 -10.38
CA TRP A 64 9.59 -1.79 -9.67
C TRP A 64 10.64 -0.91 -8.98
N GLN A 65 11.55 -1.51 -8.22
CA GLN A 65 12.58 -0.78 -7.46
C GLN A 65 13.57 -0.04 -8.35
N SER A 66 13.92 -0.61 -9.50
CA SER A 66 14.78 0.05 -10.50
C SER A 66 14.04 1.15 -11.29
N GLY A 67 12.71 1.19 -11.24
CA GLY A 67 11.87 2.08 -12.04
C GLY A 67 11.68 1.63 -13.50
N GLU A 68 12.33 0.55 -13.92
CA GLU A 68 12.23 -0.02 -15.27
C GLU A 68 10.78 -0.34 -15.65
N LEU A 69 10.00 -0.86 -14.70
CA LEU A 69 8.60 -1.22 -14.90
C LEU A 69 7.77 -0.02 -15.34
N ALA A 70 7.91 1.11 -14.64
CA ALA A 70 7.14 2.32 -14.91
C ALA A 70 7.58 3.02 -16.22
N GLN A 71 8.81 2.80 -16.66
CA GLN A 71 9.32 3.35 -17.92
C GLN A 71 8.83 2.55 -19.13
N ARG A 72 8.85 1.21 -19.04
CA ARG A 72 8.48 0.32 -20.15
C ARG A 72 6.98 0.13 -20.27
N GLU A 73 6.31 -0.05 -19.14
CA GLU A 73 4.89 -0.36 -19.08
C GLU A 73 4.21 0.48 -17.98
N PRO A 74 3.93 1.76 -18.25
CA PRO A 74 3.36 2.64 -17.23
C PRO A 74 1.98 2.21 -16.73
N LEU A 75 1.23 1.46 -17.54
CA LEU A 75 -0.06 0.87 -17.20
C LEU A 75 0.03 -0.55 -16.61
N HIS A 76 1.24 -1.05 -16.33
CA HIS A 76 1.40 -2.33 -15.66
C HIS A 76 0.60 -2.33 -14.34
N LEU A 77 -0.02 -3.47 -14.00
CA LEU A 77 -0.94 -3.58 -12.87
C LEU A 77 -0.36 -3.00 -11.57
N LEU A 78 0.90 -3.31 -11.26
CA LEU A 78 1.58 -2.77 -10.08
C LEU A 78 1.71 -1.23 -10.10
N CYS A 79 2.02 -0.64 -11.25
CA CYS A 79 2.14 0.81 -11.41
C CYS A 79 0.80 1.51 -11.15
N VAL A 80 -0.28 0.95 -11.71
CA VAL A 80 -1.66 1.41 -11.47
C VAL A 80 -2.03 1.32 -10.00
N MET A 81 -1.77 0.17 -9.36
CA MET A 81 -2.07 -0.04 -7.95
C MET A 81 -1.29 0.95 -7.06
N MET A 82 0.01 1.13 -7.28
CA MET A 82 0.84 2.08 -6.52
C MET A 82 0.41 3.54 -6.76
N ASN A 83 -0.08 3.86 -7.95
CA ASN A 83 -0.65 5.17 -8.24
C ASN A 83 -1.93 5.43 -7.42
N ALA A 84 -2.82 4.44 -7.33
CA ALA A 84 -4.01 4.51 -6.49
C ALA A 84 -3.64 4.66 -5.00
N GLN A 85 -2.61 3.94 -4.52
CA GLN A 85 -2.08 4.09 -3.16
C GLN A 85 -1.59 5.51 -2.87
N HIS A 86 -0.88 6.13 -3.82
CA HIS A 86 -0.44 7.52 -3.70
C HIS A 86 -1.64 8.47 -3.57
N ASN A 87 -2.63 8.36 -4.45
CA ASN A 87 -3.82 9.22 -4.41
C ASN A 87 -4.60 9.06 -3.12
N TYR A 88 -4.73 7.82 -2.62
CA TYR A 88 -5.37 7.54 -1.35
C TYR A 88 -4.65 8.24 -0.19
N ASP A 89 -3.32 8.17 -0.14
CA ASP A 89 -2.54 8.85 0.90
C ASP A 89 -2.69 10.38 0.83
N GLN A 90 -2.75 10.95 -0.37
CA GLN A 90 -2.97 12.40 -0.54
C GLN A 90 -4.35 12.82 -0.06
N LEU A 91 -5.40 12.08 -0.43
CA LEU A 91 -6.76 12.34 0.04
C LEU A 91 -6.87 12.21 1.56
N LEU A 92 -6.25 11.18 2.14
CA LEU A 92 -6.24 10.99 3.59
C LEU A 92 -5.52 12.15 4.31
N LYS A 93 -4.43 12.68 3.74
CA LYS A 93 -3.75 13.88 4.26
C LYS A 93 -4.63 15.12 4.14
N ALA A 94 -5.24 15.35 2.98
CA ALA A 94 -6.15 16.47 2.73
C ALA A 94 -7.35 16.44 3.68
N GLN A 95 -7.93 15.27 3.94
CA GLN A 95 -9.02 15.08 4.90
C GLN A 95 -8.61 15.49 6.32
N LYS A 96 -7.38 15.21 6.74
CA LYS A 96 -6.87 15.56 8.09
C LYS A 96 -6.45 17.01 8.23
N GLN A 97 -5.90 17.59 7.16
CA GLN A 97 -5.22 18.90 7.20
C GLN A 97 -6.02 20.02 6.53
N GLY A 98 -7.13 19.70 5.85
CA GLY A 98 -7.90 20.65 5.05
C GLY A 98 -7.14 21.17 3.82
N SER A 99 -6.12 20.44 3.34
CA SER A 99 -5.31 20.87 2.22
C SER A 99 -6.04 20.72 0.88
N ALA A 100 -5.88 21.71 0.00
CA ALA A 100 -6.36 21.60 -1.38
C ALA A 100 -5.45 20.67 -2.20
N LEU A 101 -6.09 19.87 -3.05
CA LEU A 101 -5.43 18.98 -3.98
C LEU A 101 -5.82 19.35 -5.40
N ARG A 102 -4.87 19.16 -6.32
CA ARG A 102 -5.11 19.19 -7.76
C ARG A 102 -4.57 17.94 -8.42
N VAL A 103 -5.15 17.61 -9.57
CA VAL A 103 -4.77 16.49 -10.40
C VAL A 103 -3.70 16.93 -11.39
N VAL A 104 -2.64 16.14 -11.53
CA VAL A 104 -1.60 16.33 -12.53
C VAL A 104 -1.39 15.06 -13.33
N SER A 105 -1.06 15.22 -14.61
CA SER A 105 -0.75 14.11 -15.49
C SER A 105 0.60 13.46 -15.14
N VAL A 106 0.65 12.14 -15.20
CA VAL A 106 1.84 11.32 -15.02
C VAL A 106 1.90 10.24 -16.10
N ALA A 107 3.00 9.47 -16.15
CA ALA A 107 3.13 8.35 -17.08
C ALA A 107 2.87 8.76 -18.54
N GLY A 108 3.40 9.91 -18.96
CA GLY A 108 3.22 10.42 -20.33
C GLY A 108 1.78 10.77 -20.73
N GLY A 109 0.85 10.92 -19.78
CA GLY A 109 -0.57 11.15 -20.09
C GLY A 109 -1.50 10.00 -19.73
N LEU A 110 -0.96 8.82 -19.44
CA LEU A 110 -1.74 7.58 -19.26
C LEU A 110 -2.50 7.54 -17.93
N MET A 111 -2.06 8.32 -16.93
CA MET A 111 -2.67 8.38 -15.61
C MET A 111 -2.52 9.77 -15.02
N THR A 112 -3.17 10.00 -13.88
CA THR A 112 -3.00 11.21 -13.09
C THR A 112 -2.71 10.93 -11.61
N ARG A 113 -2.22 11.95 -10.91
CA ARG A 113 -1.96 11.93 -9.45
C ARG A 113 -2.49 13.18 -8.78
N TYR A 114 -2.92 13.03 -7.53
CA TYR A 114 -3.11 14.17 -6.64
C TYR A 114 -1.77 14.73 -6.17
N VAL A 115 -1.67 16.05 -6.20
CA VAL A 115 -0.59 16.85 -5.61
C VAL A 115 -1.19 18.03 -4.87
N LEU A 116 -0.43 18.61 -3.94
CA LEU A 116 -0.86 19.83 -3.25
C LEU A 116 -1.01 20.98 -4.26
N GLY A 117 -2.12 21.71 -4.15
CA GLY A 117 -2.43 22.85 -5.00
C GLY A 117 -3.92 23.03 -5.22
N GLN A 118 -4.29 24.18 -5.79
CA GLN A 118 -5.66 24.46 -6.20
C GLN A 118 -5.89 23.96 -7.63
N GLU A 119 -7.06 23.40 -7.88
CA GLU A 119 -7.53 23.17 -9.26
C GLU A 119 -7.72 24.51 -9.99
N PRO A 120 -7.51 24.58 -11.31
CA PRO A 120 -7.91 25.73 -12.10
C PRO A 120 -9.39 26.06 -11.89
N ALA A 121 -9.73 27.35 -11.92
CA ALA A 121 -11.11 27.82 -11.69
C ALA A 121 -12.14 27.12 -12.59
N THR A 122 -11.77 26.81 -13.83
CA THR A 122 -12.62 26.09 -14.80
C THR A 122 -13.07 24.72 -14.31
N VAL A 123 -12.25 24.05 -13.49
CA VAL A 123 -12.52 22.73 -12.92
C VAL A 123 -13.13 22.87 -11.53
N ALA A 124 -12.57 23.75 -10.70
CA ALA A 124 -13.02 23.99 -9.32
C ALA A 124 -14.50 24.39 -9.23
N PHE A 125 -15.00 25.12 -10.24
CA PHE A 125 -16.39 25.56 -10.33
C PHE A 125 -17.27 24.70 -11.25
N SER A 126 -16.88 23.45 -11.52
CA SER A 126 -17.71 22.53 -12.29
C SER A 126 -19.13 22.46 -11.70
N PRO A 127 -20.18 22.73 -12.50
CA PRO A 127 -21.56 22.68 -12.03
C PRO A 127 -22.01 21.23 -11.78
N GLU A 128 -21.45 20.27 -12.51
CA GLU A 128 -21.77 18.87 -12.37
C GLU A 128 -20.78 18.18 -11.41
N ARG A 129 -21.34 17.63 -10.33
CA ARG A 129 -20.59 17.00 -9.24
C ARG A 129 -21.13 15.61 -8.94
N VAL A 130 -20.24 14.73 -8.51
CA VAL A 130 -20.58 13.39 -8.06
C VAL A 130 -20.08 13.22 -6.64
N SER A 131 -20.99 12.89 -5.73
CA SER A 131 -20.66 12.63 -4.33
C SER A 131 -20.25 11.17 -4.15
N ILE A 132 -19.05 10.95 -3.63
CA ILE A 132 -18.49 9.64 -3.35
C ILE A 132 -18.21 9.53 -1.84
N ASP A 133 -18.76 8.53 -1.17
CA ASP A 133 -18.54 8.27 0.27
C ASP A 133 -17.43 7.24 0.54
N ASP A 134 -16.82 6.71 -0.53
CA ASP A 134 -15.74 5.74 -0.48
C ASP A 134 -14.41 6.39 -0.88
N LEU A 135 -13.55 6.63 0.13
CA LEU A 135 -12.21 7.18 -0.06
C LEU A 135 -11.37 6.41 -1.09
N ARG A 136 -11.54 5.07 -1.17
CA ARG A 136 -10.76 4.25 -2.11
C ARG A 136 -11.21 4.50 -3.54
N LEU A 137 -12.52 4.55 -3.77
CA LEU A 137 -13.08 4.87 -5.07
C LEU A 137 -12.69 6.29 -5.50
N ALA A 138 -12.78 7.28 -4.61
CA ALA A 138 -12.36 8.65 -4.88
C ALA A 138 -10.86 8.75 -5.28
N ALA A 139 -9.99 7.97 -4.63
CA ALA A 139 -8.57 7.88 -4.99
C ALA A 139 -8.35 7.31 -6.40
N CYS A 140 -9.09 6.26 -6.75
CA CYS A 140 -9.01 5.62 -8.07
C CYS A 140 -9.58 6.50 -9.19
N LEU A 141 -10.66 7.26 -8.92
CA LEU A 141 -11.18 8.26 -9.85
C LEU A 141 -10.14 9.37 -10.13
N GLY A 142 -9.43 9.83 -9.09
CA GLY A 142 -8.32 10.77 -9.21
C GLY A 142 -7.13 10.27 -10.01
N MET A 143 -7.01 8.95 -10.23
CA MET A 143 -6.00 8.36 -11.12
C MET A 143 -6.42 8.40 -12.59
N LEU A 144 -7.73 8.47 -12.84
CA LEU A 144 -8.34 8.53 -14.17
C LEU A 144 -8.70 9.97 -14.58
N GLY A 145 -7.98 10.94 -14.03
CA GLY A 145 -8.15 12.35 -14.35
C GLY A 145 -9.30 13.05 -13.64
N VAL A 146 -10.10 12.39 -12.82
CA VAL A 146 -11.25 13.02 -12.16
C VAL A 146 -10.81 13.81 -10.91
N PRO A 147 -10.97 15.14 -10.89
CA PRO A 147 -10.51 15.97 -9.79
C PRO A 147 -11.45 15.96 -8.59
N LEU A 148 -10.84 16.04 -7.39
CA LEU A 148 -11.54 16.33 -6.15
C LEU A 148 -11.82 17.83 -6.07
N LEU A 149 -13.08 18.21 -5.87
CA LEU A 149 -13.50 19.60 -5.72
C LEU A 149 -13.54 20.00 -4.24
N ARG A 150 -14.10 19.12 -3.41
CA ARG A 150 -14.30 19.40 -1.98
C ARG A 150 -14.41 18.11 -1.17
N ILE A 151 -13.95 18.16 0.08
CA ILE A 151 -14.25 17.13 1.08
C ILE A 151 -15.25 17.74 2.07
N THR A 152 -16.40 17.09 2.24
CA THR A 152 -17.43 17.47 3.20
C THR A 152 -17.64 16.38 4.25
N GLY A 153 -18.37 16.71 5.32
CA GLY A 153 -18.61 15.79 6.44
C GLY A 153 -17.50 15.78 7.49
N SER A 154 -17.71 14.97 8.53
CA SER A 154 -16.81 14.82 9.67
C SER A 154 -16.59 13.35 9.97
N SER A 155 -15.47 13.03 10.62
CA SER A 155 -15.15 11.65 11.03
C SER A 155 -16.35 11.02 11.78
N PRO A 156 -16.75 9.78 11.46
CA PRO A 156 -16.09 8.83 10.55
C PRO A 156 -16.58 8.91 9.09
N ARG A 157 -17.53 9.80 8.75
CA ARG A 157 -18.18 9.85 7.44
C ARG A 157 -17.80 11.12 6.68
N HIS A 158 -16.88 10.98 5.75
CA HIS A 158 -16.53 12.02 4.79
C HIS A 158 -17.18 11.72 3.44
N VAL A 159 -17.55 12.79 2.73
CA VAL A 159 -18.02 12.74 1.35
C VAL A 159 -17.03 13.50 0.48
N PHE A 160 -16.56 12.85 -0.57
CA PHE A 160 -15.65 13.39 -1.57
C PHE A 160 -16.50 13.89 -2.74
N GLU A 161 -16.62 15.20 -2.87
CA GLU A 161 -17.27 15.83 -4.01
C GLU A 161 -16.28 15.90 -5.17
N MET A 162 -16.49 15.02 -6.14
CA MET A 162 -15.68 14.91 -7.35
C MET A 162 -16.35 15.71 -8.47
N ALA A 163 -15.56 16.22 -9.42
CA ALA A 163 -16.15 16.67 -10.69
C ALA A 163 -16.75 15.46 -11.41
N ARG A 164 -17.84 15.66 -12.17
CA ARG A 164 -18.41 14.57 -12.97
C ARG A 164 -17.43 14.09 -14.04
N THR A 165 -16.78 15.02 -14.72
CA THR A 165 -15.79 14.74 -15.76
C THR A 165 -14.45 15.36 -15.39
N GLY A 166 -13.38 14.70 -15.82
CA GLY A 166 -12.01 15.06 -15.46
C GLY A 166 -11.15 15.46 -16.64
N TYR A 167 -9.84 15.49 -16.37
CA TYR A 167 -8.83 15.67 -17.40
C TYR A 167 -8.78 14.46 -18.34
N PRO A 168 -8.54 14.68 -19.65
CA PRO A 168 -8.36 13.58 -20.58
C PRO A 168 -7.10 12.77 -20.25
N VAL A 169 -7.25 11.46 -20.14
CA VAL A 169 -6.15 10.51 -20.00
C VAL A 169 -5.93 9.75 -21.30
N LEU A 170 -4.68 9.43 -21.60
CA LEU A 170 -4.32 8.62 -22.76
C LEU A 170 -4.66 7.15 -22.48
N LEU A 171 -5.38 6.49 -23.38
CA LEU A 171 -5.64 5.05 -23.30
C LEU A 171 -4.65 4.27 -24.18
N SER A 172 -4.69 2.95 -24.08
CA SER A 172 -3.84 2.04 -24.86
C SER A 172 -4.06 2.10 -26.38
N ASP A 173 -5.20 2.65 -26.81
CA ASP A 173 -5.52 2.93 -28.22
C ASP A 173 -4.83 4.20 -28.75
N GLY A 174 -4.06 4.91 -27.91
CA GLY A 174 -3.40 6.17 -28.24
C GLY A 174 -4.35 7.37 -28.26
N GLN A 175 -5.63 7.21 -27.92
CA GLN A 175 -6.61 8.27 -27.85
C GLN A 175 -6.75 8.82 -26.44
N ARG A 176 -7.15 10.09 -26.37
CA ARG A 176 -7.42 10.78 -25.11
C ARG A 176 -8.90 10.65 -24.77
N HIS A 177 -9.20 10.07 -23.62
CA HIS A 177 -10.57 9.86 -23.16
C HIS A 177 -10.82 10.62 -21.86
N VAL A 178 -12.01 11.21 -21.78
CA VAL A 178 -12.51 11.84 -20.55
C VAL A 178 -13.44 10.85 -19.87
N HIS A 179 -13.15 10.53 -18.62
CA HIS A 179 -13.97 9.61 -17.84
C HIS A 179 -15.13 10.34 -17.13
N ASP A 180 -16.29 9.69 -17.08
CA ASP A 180 -17.44 10.12 -16.29
C ASP A 180 -17.45 9.38 -14.94
N ALA A 181 -17.24 10.13 -13.86
CA ALA A 181 -17.20 9.62 -12.49
C ALA A 181 -18.50 8.94 -12.08
N GLN A 182 -19.66 9.41 -12.54
CA GLN A 182 -20.97 8.83 -12.23
C GLN A 182 -21.14 7.45 -12.87
N VAL A 183 -20.58 7.25 -14.07
CA VAL A 183 -20.58 5.95 -14.75
C VAL A 183 -19.60 5.00 -14.06
N LEU A 184 -18.39 5.46 -13.78
CA LEU A 184 -17.34 4.67 -13.14
C LEU A 184 -17.69 4.28 -11.69
N SER A 185 -18.47 5.09 -10.98
CA SER A 185 -18.87 4.83 -9.59
C SER A 185 -20.07 3.90 -9.44
N ARG A 186 -20.66 3.41 -10.54
CA ARG A 186 -21.82 2.50 -10.47
C ARG A 186 -21.43 1.21 -9.76
N ARG A 187 -22.23 0.83 -8.76
CA ARG A 187 -22.07 -0.41 -7.99
C ARG A 187 -22.96 -1.51 -8.55
N SER A 188 -22.53 -2.75 -8.39
CA SER A 188 -23.32 -3.95 -8.65
C SER A 188 -23.11 -4.91 -7.47
N PRO A 189 -23.60 -4.54 -6.27
CA PRO A 189 -23.28 -5.24 -5.03
C PRO A 189 -23.77 -6.68 -5.07
N THR A 190 -23.03 -7.57 -4.42
CA THR A 190 -23.46 -8.94 -4.11
C THR A 190 -23.45 -9.15 -2.59
N GLU A 191 -24.02 -10.25 -2.12
CA GLU A 191 -23.96 -10.60 -0.69
C GLU A 191 -22.51 -10.77 -0.20
N ALA A 192 -21.65 -11.36 -1.04
CA ALA A 192 -20.23 -11.56 -0.75
C ALA A 192 -19.39 -10.28 -0.90
N ASP A 193 -19.81 -9.34 -1.75
CA ASP A 193 -19.11 -8.08 -1.99
C ASP A 193 -20.09 -6.90 -2.16
N PRO A 194 -20.44 -6.22 -1.06
CA PRO A 194 -21.36 -5.08 -1.11
C PRO A 194 -20.75 -3.84 -1.78
N LEU A 195 -19.45 -3.83 -2.05
CA LEU A 195 -18.74 -2.71 -2.66
C LEU A 195 -18.35 -2.99 -4.11
N ARG A 196 -18.80 -4.11 -4.68
CA ARG A 196 -18.48 -4.49 -6.06
C ARG A 196 -18.88 -3.39 -7.05
N LEU A 197 -17.93 -2.98 -7.90
CA LEU A 197 -18.20 -2.04 -8.98
C LEU A 197 -18.86 -2.78 -10.16
N TRP A 198 -19.79 -2.12 -10.84
CA TRP A 198 -20.38 -2.65 -12.08
C TRP A 198 -19.32 -2.89 -13.16
N LEU A 199 -18.29 -2.03 -13.19
CA LEU A 199 -17.19 -2.11 -14.14
C LEU A 199 -16.37 -3.40 -13.99
N GLU A 200 -16.30 -4.00 -12.80
CA GLU A 200 -15.59 -5.27 -12.58
C GLU A 200 -16.23 -6.43 -13.35
N ILE A 201 -17.52 -6.36 -13.67
CA ILE A 201 -18.23 -7.38 -14.45
C ILE A 201 -17.82 -7.31 -15.92
N GLN A 202 -17.66 -6.09 -16.45
CA GLN A 202 -17.39 -5.86 -17.86
C GLN A 202 -15.89 -5.87 -18.17
N GLN A 203 -15.09 -5.28 -17.29
CA GLN A 203 -13.66 -5.02 -17.47
C GLN A 203 -12.92 -5.17 -16.13
N PRO A 204 -12.69 -6.40 -15.65
CA PRO A 204 -12.04 -6.65 -14.35
C PRO A 204 -10.60 -6.13 -14.30
N LEU A 205 -9.94 -5.96 -15.45
CA LEU A 205 -8.58 -5.41 -15.55
C LEU A 205 -8.57 -3.90 -15.82
N HIS A 206 -9.72 -3.23 -15.78
CA HIS A 206 -9.76 -1.77 -15.91
C HIS A 206 -8.94 -1.12 -14.78
N PRO A 207 -8.15 -0.07 -15.04
CA PRO A 207 -7.29 0.53 -14.01
C PRO A 207 -8.02 0.94 -12.73
N LEU A 208 -9.28 1.39 -12.85
CA LEU A 208 -10.15 1.65 -11.70
C LEU A 208 -10.27 0.43 -10.76
N CYS A 209 -10.63 -0.74 -11.32
CA CYS A 209 -10.85 -1.99 -10.58
C CYS A 209 -9.54 -2.46 -9.94
N ILE A 210 -8.45 -2.44 -10.71
CA ILE A 210 -7.12 -2.83 -10.26
C ILE A 210 -6.62 -1.94 -9.10
N GLY A 211 -6.76 -0.63 -9.21
CA GLY A 211 -6.41 0.30 -8.14
C GLY A 211 -7.29 0.09 -6.90
N TYR A 212 -8.58 -0.16 -7.10
CA TYR A 212 -9.55 -0.37 -6.03
C TYR A 212 -9.27 -1.66 -5.26
N ASP A 213 -8.95 -2.76 -5.94
CA ASP A 213 -8.51 -4.04 -5.36
C ASP A 213 -7.29 -3.86 -4.43
N ALA A 214 -6.31 -3.05 -4.84
CA ALA A 214 -5.12 -2.78 -4.03
C ALA A 214 -5.44 -1.96 -2.77
N LEU A 215 -6.33 -0.98 -2.87
CA LEU A 215 -6.77 -0.19 -1.72
C LEU A 215 -7.66 -0.98 -0.76
N TYR A 216 -8.48 -1.88 -1.31
CA TYR A 216 -9.23 -2.86 -0.52
C TYR A 216 -8.26 -3.80 0.22
N SER A 217 -7.28 -4.36 -0.49
CA SER A 217 -6.24 -5.22 0.08
C SER A 217 -5.45 -4.53 1.18
N ARG A 218 -5.15 -3.23 1.04
CA ARG A 218 -4.51 -2.44 2.10
C ARG A 218 -5.37 -2.33 3.35
N THR A 219 -6.67 -2.18 3.19
CA THR A 219 -7.61 -2.09 4.32
C THR A 219 -7.69 -3.43 5.06
N GLN A 220 -7.75 -4.54 4.32
CA GLN A 220 -7.74 -5.88 4.90
C GLN A 220 -6.42 -6.20 5.59
N LEU A 221 -5.28 -5.85 4.98
CA LEU A 221 -3.96 -6.01 5.61
C LEU A 221 -3.87 -5.29 6.95
N LYS A 222 -4.34 -4.04 7.03
CA LYS A 222 -4.33 -3.30 8.30
C LYS A 222 -5.12 -4.01 9.39
N ARG A 223 -6.32 -4.52 9.06
CA ARG A 223 -7.17 -5.28 10.00
C ARG A 223 -6.53 -6.59 10.44
N GLU A 224 -5.88 -7.30 9.53
CA GLU A 224 -5.14 -8.53 9.86
C GLU A 224 -3.96 -8.25 10.78
N LEU A 225 -3.23 -7.17 10.55
CA LEU A 225 -2.08 -6.80 11.41
C LEU A 225 -2.50 -6.43 12.84
N GLU A 226 -3.73 -5.94 13.04
CA GLU A 226 -4.28 -5.67 14.37
C GLU A 226 -4.48 -6.95 15.21
N THR A 227 -4.70 -8.10 14.55
CA THR A 227 -4.93 -9.40 15.21
C THR A 227 -3.73 -10.34 15.18
N GLN A 228 -2.65 -9.96 14.50
CA GLN A 228 -1.45 -10.78 14.37
C GLN A 228 -0.70 -10.92 15.70
N LYS A 229 -0.15 -12.12 15.92
CA LYS A 229 0.76 -12.35 17.05
C LYS A 229 2.03 -11.54 16.84
N LYS A 230 2.48 -10.89 17.92
CA LYS A 230 3.70 -10.09 17.90
C LYS A 230 4.88 -10.97 18.26
N LEU A 231 5.96 -10.81 17.52
CA LEU A 231 7.27 -11.41 17.76
C LEU A 231 8.18 -10.35 18.38
N LEU A 232 8.95 -10.70 19.39
CA LEU A 232 10.01 -9.90 19.96
C LEU A 232 11.33 -10.29 19.28
N MET A 233 12.04 -9.29 18.76
CA MET A 233 13.40 -9.43 18.26
C MET A 233 14.40 -9.04 19.36
N ILE A 234 15.17 -10.02 19.77
CA ILE A 234 16.24 -9.92 20.78
C ILE A 234 17.57 -9.94 20.02
N ASP A 235 18.36 -8.88 20.15
CA ASP A 235 19.68 -8.79 19.55
C ASP A 235 20.76 -9.21 20.56
N GLU A 236 21.83 -9.84 20.07
CA GLU A 236 23.04 -10.00 20.90
C GLU A 236 23.62 -8.62 21.21
N ALA A 237 24.22 -8.45 22.40
CA ALA A 237 24.99 -7.24 22.69
C ALA A 237 26.12 -7.12 21.65
N SER A 238 26.08 -6.07 20.84
CA SER A 238 27.02 -5.90 19.74
C SER A 238 28.45 -5.73 20.26
N HIS A 239 29.39 -6.45 19.66
CA HIS A 239 30.81 -6.27 19.90
C HIS A 239 31.35 -5.21 18.91
N ARG A 240 32.09 -4.22 19.42
CA ARG A 240 32.81 -3.27 18.55
C ARG A 240 33.93 -4.03 17.85
N VAL A 241 33.90 -4.09 16.52
CA VAL A 241 35.05 -4.54 15.72
C VAL A 241 35.80 -3.29 15.27
N THR A 242 36.99 -3.05 15.83
CA THR A 242 37.91 -2.03 15.34
C THR A 242 38.58 -2.55 14.07
N GLY A 243 38.17 -2.01 12.92
CA GLY A 243 38.95 -2.09 11.69
C GLY A 243 39.97 -0.95 11.64
N ASP A 244 41.19 -1.26 11.24
CA ASP A 244 42.24 -0.25 10.99
C ASP A 244 41.77 0.70 9.87
N GLY A 245 41.31 1.88 10.27
CA GLY A 245 41.02 2.99 9.36
C GLY A 245 39.69 2.91 8.61
N ALA A 246 38.63 3.41 9.27
CA ALA A 246 37.39 4.00 8.72
C ALA A 246 36.09 3.33 9.23
N SER A 247 35.21 4.19 9.77
CA SER A 247 33.80 3.97 10.16
C SER A 247 33.49 2.74 11.03
N THR A 248 33.21 3.01 12.31
CA THR A 248 32.73 2.01 13.28
C THR A 248 31.25 1.69 13.02
N GLU A 249 30.94 0.59 12.33
CA GLU A 249 29.59 0.05 12.30
C GLU A 249 29.38 -0.98 13.43
N ILE A 250 28.33 -0.77 14.22
CA ILE A 250 27.90 -1.69 15.28
C ILE A 250 26.99 -2.74 14.65
N LEU A 251 27.54 -3.89 14.26
CA LEU A 251 26.76 -5.04 13.78
C LEU A 251 26.43 -5.98 14.95
N ALA A 252 25.14 -6.27 15.16
CA ALA A 252 24.73 -7.35 16.07
C ALA A 252 25.12 -8.69 15.43
N ALA A 253 25.84 -9.54 16.16
CA ALA A 253 26.37 -10.81 15.62
C ALA A 253 25.29 -11.90 15.52
N LYS A 254 24.23 -11.81 16.34
CA LYS A 254 23.10 -12.75 16.35
C LYS A 254 21.79 -12.02 16.66
N GLN A 255 20.70 -12.56 16.12
CA GLN A 255 19.34 -12.11 16.40
C GLN A 255 18.45 -13.34 16.70
N ALA A 256 17.52 -13.19 17.64
CA ALA A 256 16.52 -14.19 17.97
C ALA A 256 15.11 -13.59 17.85
N LEU A 257 14.18 -14.35 17.28
CA LEU A 257 12.75 -14.01 17.22
C LEU A 257 12.01 -14.93 18.18
N VAL A 258 11.27 -14.34 19.12
CA VAL A 258 10.49 -15.08 20.12
C VAL A 258 9.08 -14.52 20.18
N SER A 259 8.05 -15.35 20.33
CA SER A 259 6.68 -14.86 20.55
C SER A 259 6.62 -13.98 21.80
N VAL A 260 5.90 -12.85 21.75
CA VAL A 260 5.68 -12.01 22.95
C VAL A 260 4.93 -12.78 24.04
N ASP A 261 4.09 -13.76 23.65
CA ASP A 261 3.38 -14.65 24.57
C ASP A 261 4.21 -15.86 25.04
N ALA A 262 5.51 -15.93 24.73
CA ALA A 262 6.33 -17.06 25.13
C ALA A 262 6.43 -17.14 26.67
N ALA A 263 6.38 -18.36 27.20
CA ALA A 263 6.51 -18.58 28.63
C ALA A 263 7.83 -18.02 29.17
N GLY A 264 7.83 -17.47 30.38
CA GLY A 264 8.99 -16.77 30.96
C GLY A 264 10.29 -17.58 30.92
N HIS A 265 10.23 -18.90 31.09
CA HIS A 265 11.41 -19.77 31.01
C HIS A 265 12.03 -19.84 29.59
N VAL A 266 11.21 -19.75 28.53
CA VAL A 266 11.70 -19.67 27.14
C VAL A 266 12.39 -18.34 26.92
N MET A 267 11.79 -17.25 27.40
CA MET A 267 12.36 -15.91 27.30
C MET A 267 13.70 -15.82 28.05
N ASP A 268 13.76 -16.32 29.29
CA ASP A 268 14.97 -16.36 30.11
C ASP A 268 16.09 -17.17 29.46
N HIS A 269 15.74 -18.28 28.80
CA HIS A 269 16.70 -19.09 28.07
C HIS A 269 17.27 -18.31 26.87
N VAL A 270 16.41 -17.62 26.11
CA VAL A 270 16.85 -16.82 24.96
C VAL A 270 17.69 -15.62 25.39
N THR A 271 17.28 -14.82 26.38
CA THR A 271 18.09 -13.67 26.85
C THR A 271 19.45 -14.09 27.37
N ARG A 272 19.55 -15.23 28.09
CA ARG A 272 20.85 -15.79 28.53
C ARG A 272 21.75 -16.16 27.35
N HIS A 273 21.22 -16.83 26.34
CA HIS A 273 22.00 -17.21 25.14
C HIS A 273 22.39 -16.00 24.29
N MET A 274 21.55 -14.97 24.24
CA MET A 274 21.80 -13.74 23.50
C MET A 274 22.64 -12.73 24.29
N LYS A 275 23.01 -13.02 25.54
CA LYS A 275 23.70 -12.07 26.45
C LYS A 275 23.01 -10.69 26.51
N SER A 276 21.69 -10.65 26.33
CA SER A 276 20.91 -9.41 26.43
C SER A 276 20.62 -9.12 27.92
N PRO A 277 20.49 -7.83 28.32
CA PRO A 277 20.10 -7.49 29.69
C PRO A 277 18.75 -8.13 30.05
N PRO A 278 18.48 -8.37 31.35
CA PRO A 278 17.17 -8.84 31.78
C PRO A 278 16.11 -7.79 31.42
N ILE A 279 15.15 -8.21 30.59
CA ILE A 279 14.00 -7.39 30.20
C ILE A 279 13.02 -7.40 31.38
N PHE A 280 12.65 -6.22 31.90
CA PHE A 280 11.64 -6.11 32.95
C PHE A 280 10.25 -6.23 32.34
N TRP A 281 9.58 -7.35 32.61
CA TRP A 281 8.26 -7.66 32.05
C TRP A 281 7.14 -7.05 32.91
N THR A 282 6.44 -6.04 32.39
CA THR A 282 5.10 -5.68 32.91
C THR A 282 4.07 -6.62 32.29
N LYS A 283 3.39 -7.39 33.14
CA LYS A 283 2.21 -8.18 32.76
C LYS A 283 1.06 -7.28 32.32
#